data_AF-A0A970P107-F1
#
_entry.id   AF-A0A970P107-F1
#
_cell.length_a   1.000
_cell.length_b   1.000
_cell.length_c   1.000
_cell.angle_alpha   90.00
_cell.angle_beta   90.00
_cell.angle_gamma   90.00
#
_symmetry.space_group_name_H-M   'P 1'
#
loop_
_entity.id
_entity.type
_entity.pdbx_description
1 polymer ?
#
loop_
_entity_poly.entity_id
_entity_poly.type
_entity_poly.pdbx_seq_one_letter_code
_entity_poly.pdbx_strand_id
1 'polypeptide(L)'
;MIAAKYLHGHIDKVINFVKQSGLMPAMLSKSRFNRRIHAIFELITNLFFSIAEVLKRINISSEYIIDSFPVPVCENIRISRSRIVKGEQYRDYKPSMRKYFYGFTVQVIATVD
;
A
#
# COMPACT_ATOMS: atom_id res chain seq x y z
N MET A 1 1.07 -13.08 4.26
CA MET A 1 1.61 -12.26 3.15
C MET A 1 1.53 -12.95 1.79
N ILE A 2 1.73 -14.27 1.68
CA ILE A 2 1.69 -15.00 0.39
C ILE A 2 0.37 -14.78 -0.37
N ALA A 3 -0.79 -14.94 0.28
CA ALA A 3 -2.08 -14.70 -0.38
C ALA A 3 -2.28 -13.23 -0.83
N ALA A 4 -1.67 -12.25 -0.14
CA ALA A 4 -1.74 -10.85 -0.54
C ALA A 4 -0.95 -10.56 -1.82
N LYS A 5 0.17 -11.28 -2.04
CA LYS A 5 0.94 -11.25 -3.30
C LYS A 5 0.06 -11.68 -4.48
N TYR A 6 -0.65 -12.81 -4.35
CA TYR A 6 -1.50 -13.35 -5.42
C TYR A 6 -2.83 -12.61 -5.60
N LEU A 7 -3.25 -11.82 -4.62
CA LEU A 7 -4.53 -11.10 -4.62
C LEU A 7 -4.35 -9.58 -4.68
N HIS A 8 -3.19 -9.11 -5.15
CA HIS A 8 -2.91 -7.70 -5.45
C HIS A 8 -3.19 -6.76 -4.27
N GLY A 9 -2.94 -7.20 -3.04
CA GLY A 9 -3.19 -6.39 -1.83
C GLY A 9 -4.67 -6.21 -1.46
N HIS A 10 -5.62 -6.86 -2.14
CA HIS A 10 -7.04 -6.82 -1.76
C HIS A 10 -7.29 -7.68 -0.50
N ILE A 11 -7.18 -7.05 0.66
CA ILE A 11 -7.33 -7.71 1.98
C ILE A 11 -8.63 -8.53 2.08
N ASP A 12 -9.75 -8.05 1.55
CA ASP A 12 -11.02 -8.80 1.60
C ASP A 12 -10.97 -10.10 0.81
N LYS A 13 -10.39 -10.05 -0.40
CA LYS A 13 -10.19 -11.26 -1.22
C LYS A 13 -9.25 -12.22 -0.51
N VAL A 14 -8.20 -11.71 0.14
CA VAL A 14 -7.26 -12.51 0.93
C VAL A 14 -7.97 -13.21 2.09
N ILE A 15 -8.78 -12.50 2.86
CA ILE A 15 -9.53 -13.06 3.98
C ILE A 15 -10.49 -14.15 3.51
N ASN A 16 -11.20 -13.91 2.41
CA ASN A 16 -12.13 -14.89 1.84
C ASN A 16 -11.41 -16.13 1.30
N PHE A 17 -10.28 -15.94 0.62
CA PHE A 17 -9.46 -17.04 0.13
C PHE A 17 -8.91 -17.90 1.28
N VAL A 18 -8.39 -17.28 2.34
CA VAL A 18 -7.86 -18.00 3.51
C VAL A 18 -8.96 -18.76 4.26
N LYS A 19 -10.19 -18.22 4.28
CA LYS A 19 -11.36 -18.93 4.81
C LYS A 19 -11.71 -20.16 3.97
N GLN A 20 -11.78 -20.01 2.65
CA GLN A 20 -12.20 -21.07 1.73
C GLN A 20 -11.16 -22.18 1.59
N SER A 21 -9.87 -21.84 1.62
CA SER A 21 -8.76 -22.80 1.51
C SER A 21 -8.53 -23.62 2.77
N GLY A 22 -9.21 -23.33 3.89
CA GLY A 22 -8.99 -24.01 5.16
C GLY A 22 -7.63 -23.72 5.81
N LEU A 23 -6.81 -22.84 5.23
CA LEU A 23 -5.49 -22.47 5.74
C LEU A 23 -5.55 -21.85 7.14
N MET A 24 -6.65 -21.17 7.47
CA MET A 24 -6.90 -20.70 8.83
C MET A 24 -8.38 -20.90 9.18
N PRO A 25 -8.75 -22.03 9.81
CA PRO A 25 -10.14 -22.36 10.13
C PRO A 25 -10.84 -21.29 11.00
N ALA A 26 -10.09 -20.63 11.88
CA ALA A 26 -10.57 -19.53 12.72
C ALA A 26 -10.27 -18.14 12.13
N MET A 27 -10.41 -17.97 10.80
CA MET A 27 -10.09 -16.70 10.14
C MET A 27 -10.96 -15.54 10.65
N LEU A 28 -10.30 -14.40 10.89
CA LEU A 28 -10.92 -13.19 11.41
C LEU A 28 -11.85 -12.51 10.38
N SER A 29 -12.80 -11.70 10.88
CA SER A 29 -13.50 -10.74 10.02
C SER A 29 -12.56 -9.62 9.60
N LYS A 30 -12.86 -8.95 8.48
CA LYS A 30 -12.11 -7.78 7.98
C LYS A 30 -11.81 -6.77 9.07
N SER A 31 -12.83 -6.40 9.84
CA SER A 31 -12.70 -5.41 10.92
C SER A 31 -11.72 -5.86 12.01
N ARG A 32 -11.78 -7.13 12.44
CA ARG A 32 -10.87 -7.69 13.45
C ARG A 32 -9.44 -7.82 12.91
N PHE A 33 -9.30 -8.25 11.66
CA PHE A 33 -8.01 -8.35 10.99
C PHE A 33 -7.32 -6.98 10.88
N ASN A 34 -8.04 -5.95 10.43
CA ASN A 34 -7.52 -4.59 10.34
C ASN A 34 -7.05 -4.08 11.71
N ARG A 35 -7.86 -4.24 12.77
CA ARG A 35 -7.44 -3.83 14.12
C ARG A 35 -6.17 -4.52 14.58
N ARG A 36 -6.03 -5.82 14.31
CA ARG A 36 -4.81 -6.57 14.66
C ARG A 36 -3.60 -6.11 13.85
N ILE A 37 -3.75 -5.90 12.54
CA ILE A 37 -2.67 -5.34 11.71
C ILE A 37 -2.19 -4.00 12.25
N HIS A 38 -3.13 -3.11 12.60
CA HIS A 38 -2.76 -1.81 13.17
C HIS A 38 -2.05 -1.94 14.51
N ALA A 39 -2.43 -2.90 15.34
CA ALA A 39 -1.77 -3.16 16.63
C ALA A 39 -0.32 -3.66 16.48
N ILE A 40 0.03 -4.32 15.37
CA ILE A 40 1.39 -4.80 15.09
C ILE A 40 2.11 -3.97 14.01
N PHE A 41 1.56 -2.81 13.66
CA PHE A 41 2.03 -2.02 12.53
C PHE A 41 3.51 -1.60 12.67
N GLU A 42 3.91 -1.21 13.87
CA GLU A 42 5.29 -0.83 14.17
C GLU A 42 6.25 -2.00 13.98
N LEU A 43 5.90 -3.19 14.48
CA LEU A 43 6.70 -4.40 14.27
C LEU A 43 6.83 -4.75 12.79
N ILE A 44 5.74 -4.66 12.02
CA ILE A 44 5.76 -4.87 10.58
C ILE A 44 6.71 -3.86 9.91
N THR A 45 6.64 -2.59 10.32
CA THR A 45 7.45 -1.51 9.77
C THR A 45 8.94 -1.73 10.05
N ASN A 46 9.29 -2.10 11.28
CA ASN A 46 10.67 -2.41 11.66
C ASN A 46 11.21 -3.61 10.87
N LEU A 47 10.40 -4.68 10.73
CA LEU A 47 10.76 -5.83 9.90
C LEU A 47 11.02 -5.41 8.44
N PHE A 48 10.15 -4.58 7.86
CA PHE A 48 10.34 -4.07 6.50
C PHE A 48 11.64 -3.27 6.37
N PHE A 49 11.97 -2.41 7.33
CA PHE A 49 13.22 -1.66 7.31
C PHE A 49 14.44 -2.58 7.42
N SER A 50 14.42 -3.56 8.31
CA SER A 50 15.52 -4.53 8.44
C SER A 50 15.73 -5.34 7.16
N ILE A 51 14.65 -5.82 6.54
CA ILE A 51 14.73 -6.53 5.25
C ILE A 51 15.24 -5.60 4.16
N ALA A 52 14.74 -4.37 4.08
CA ALA A 52 15.19 -3.40 3.10
C ALA A 52 16.67 -3.06 3.25
N GLU A 53 17.19 -2.99 4.48
CA GLU A 53 18.63 -2.79 4.72
C GLU A 53 19.45 -3.97 4.21
N VAL A 54 19.03 -5.20 4.49
CA VAL A 54 19.69 -6.42 3.99
C VAL A 54 19.68 -6.43 2.46
N LEU A 55 18.53 -6.16 1.84
CA LEU A 55 18.40 -6.11 0.38
C LEU A 55 19.29 -5.02 -0.24
N LYS A 56 19.37 -3.84 0.38
CA LYS A 56 20.29 -2.77 -0.06
C LYS A 56 21.75 -3.20 -0.03
N ARG A 57 22.17 -3.95 0.99
CA ARG A 57 23.55 -4.46 1.09
C ARG A 57 23.86 -5.54 0.05
N ILE A 58 22.85 -6.28 -0.39
CA ILE A 58 22.98 -7.33 -1.42
C ILE A 58 22.90 -6.75 -2.83
N ASN A 59 22.31 -5.56 -3.02
CA ASN A 59 22.27 -4.89 -4.31
C ASN A 59 23.65 -4.33 -4.70
N ILE A 60 24.37 -5.05 -5.54
CA ILE A 60 25.73 -4.73 -6.01
C ILE A 60 25.69 -3.69 -7.16
N SER A 61 24.63 -3.70 -7.97
CA SER A 61 24.52 -2.86 -9.18
C SER A 61 24.34 -1.36 -8.84
N SER A 62 23.78 -1.05 -7.66
CA SER A 62 23.42 0.32 -7.25
C SER A 62 22.48 1.05 -8.22
N GLU A 63 21.79 0.30 -9.09
CA GLU A 63 20.80 0.82 -10.01
C GLU A 63 19.41 0.78 -9.38
N TYR A 64 18.69 1.89 -9.48
CA TYR A 64 17.37 2.05 -8.91
C TYR A 64 16.41 2.66 -9.94
N ILE A 65 15.25 2.02 -10.10
CA ILE A 65 14.12 2.56 -10.86
C ILE A 65 13.20 3.26 -9.87
N ILE A 66 12.93 4.53 -10.13
CA ILE A 66 11.95 5.32 -9.38
C ILE A 66 10.72 5.46 -10.24
N ASP A 67 9.58 4.98 -9.73
CA ASP A 67 8.28 5.26 -10.30
C ASP A 67 7.42 6.04 -9.31
N SER A 68 6.47 6.81 -9.81
CA SER A 68 5.48 7.47 -8.98
C SER A 68 4.09 7.24 -9.53
N PHE A 69 3.11 7.04 -8.66
CA PHE A 69 1.71 6.90 -9.06
C PHE A 69 0.78 7.62 -8.10
N PRO A 70 -0.35 8.16 -8.60
CA PRO A 70 -1.31 8.83 -7.76
C PRO A 70 -2.15 7.82 -6.98
N VAL A 71 -2.35 8.08 -5.70
CA VAL A 71 -3.33 7.40 -4.83
C VAL A 71 -4.45 8.41 -4.54
N PRO A 72 -5.46 8.50 -5.43
CA PRO A 72 -6.54 9.45 -5.26
C PRO A 72 -7.46 9.04 -4.11
N VAL A 73 -7.71 9.98 -3.20
CA VAL A 73 -8.79 9.91 -2.21
C VAL A 73 -10.12 10.22 -2.89
N CYS A 74 -10.14 11.27 -3.72
CA CYS A 74 -11.29 11.61 -4.56
C CYS A 74 -10.88 12.44 -5.78
N GLU A 75 -11.84 12.64 -6.69
CA GLU A 75 -11.73 13.57 -7.81
C GLU A 75 -11.89 15.03 -7.34
N ASN A 76 -11.33 15.98 -8.10
CA ASN A 76 -11.34 17.40 -7.74
C ASN A 76 -12.73 17.97 -7.42
N ILE A 77 -13.76 17.53 -8.15
CA ILE A 77 -15.15 17.97 -7.93
C ILE A 77 -15.71 17.58 -6.56
N ARG A 78 -15.11 16.59 -5.88
CA ARG A 78 -15.56 16.09 -4.57
C ARG A 78 -14.72 16.59 -3.40
N ILE A 79 -13.73 17.46 -3.64
CA ILE A 79 -12.80 17.93 -2.58
C ILE A 79 -13.55 18.55 -1.41
N SER A 80 -14.56 19.39 -1.67
CA SER A 80 -15.35 20.06 -0.63
C SER A 80 -16.08 19.08 0.31
N ARG A 81 -16.29 17.84 -0.12
CA ARG A 81 -16.96 16.78 0.64
C ARG A 81 -15.99 15.75 1.22
N SER A 82 -14.67 15.93 1.02
CA SER A 82 -13.67 15.01 1.56
C SER A 82 -13.67 15.03 3.09
N ARG A 83 -13.80 13.85 3.69
CA ARG A 83 -13.70 13.63 5.14
C ARG A 83 -12.39 12.97 5.56
N ILE A 84 -11.63 12.41 4.62
CA ILE A 84 -10.43 11.60 4.89
C ILE A 84 -9.21 12.51 5.01
N VAL A 85 -9.00 13.41 4.05
CA VAL A 85 -7.93 14.41 4.06
C VAL A 85 -8.49 15.80 3.78
N LYS A 86 -7.84 16.83 4.32
CA LYS A 86 -8.22 18.24 4.19
C LYS A 86 -6.99 19.12 4.00
N GLY A 87 -7.10 20.13 3.14
CA GLY A 87 -6.03 21.07 2.84
C GLY A 87 -5.57 20.97 1.38
N GLU A 88 -4.89 22.00 0.91
CA GLU A 88 -4.48 22.11 -0.50
C GLU A 88 -3.29 21.22 -0.85
N GLN A 89 -2.48 20.81 0.14
CA GLN A 89 -1.33 19.93 -0.06
C GLN A 89 -1.67 18.56 -0.66
N TYR A 90 -2.95 18.17 -0.62
CA TYR A 90 -3.43 16.93 -1.22
C TYR A 90 -3.97 17.11 -2.65
N ARG A 91 -4.01 18.35 -3.19
CA ARG A 91 -4.35 18.59 -4.60
C ARG A 91 -3.11 18.43 -5.45
N ASP A 92 -3.13 17.50 -6.38
CA ASP A 92 -1.98 17.23 -7.22
C ASP A 92 -2.41 16.93 -8.66
N TYR A 93 -1.46 16.99 -9.59
CA TYR A 93 -1.65 16.71 -11.00
C TYR A 93 -0.66 15.64 -11.43
N LYS A 94 -1.16 14.57 -12.06
CA LYS A 94 -0.31 13.52 -12.63
C LYS A 94 -0.13 13.77 -14.13
N PRO A 95 1.05 14.23 -14.60
CA PRO A 95 1.25 14.58 -16.01
C PRO A 95 1.13 13.39 -16.97
N SER A 96 1.66 12.23 -16.59
CA SER A 96 1.58 11.01 -17.42
C SER A 96 0.16 10.52 -17.67
N MET A 97 -0.76 10.82 -16.74
CA MET A 97 -2.19 10.50 -16.87
C MET A 97 -3.04 11.69 -17.32
N ARG A 98 -2.43 12.88 -17.45
CA ARG A 98 -3.09 14.16 -17.72
C ARG A 98 -4.30 14.44 -16.83
N LYS A 99 -4.17 14.14 -15.53
CA LYS A 99 -5.30 14.16 -14.60
C LYS A 99 -4.95 14.83 -13.28
N TYR A 100 -5.85 15.71 -12.82
CA TYR A 100 -5.84 16.22 -11.45
C TYR A 100 -6.52 15.23 -10.51
N PHE A 101 -5.98 15.12 -9.30
CA PHE A 101 -6.57 14.29 -8.26
C PHE A 101 -6.38 14.94 -6.89
N TYR A 102 -7.21 14.50 -5.94
CA TYR A 102 -7.07 14.85 -4.53
C TYR A 102 -6.64 13.61 -3.75
N GLY A 103 -5.40 13.57 -3.27
CA GLY A 103 -4.83 12.43 -2.56
C GLY A 103 -3.32 12.53 -2.38
N PHE A 104 -2.64 11.40 -2.50
CA PHE A 104 -1.21 11.28 -2.25
C PHE A 104 -0.48 10.83 -3.52
N THR A 105 0.70 11.37 -3.80
CA THR A 105 1.63 10.79 -4.77
C THR A 105 2.54 9.82 -4.05
N VAL A 106 2.46 8.54 -4.39
CA VAL A 106 3.37 7.53 -3.84
C VAL A 106 4.57 7.41 -4.77
N GLN A 107 5.77 7.48 -4.21
CA GLN A 107 7.02 7.19 -4.89
C GLN A 107 7.46 5.78 -4.50
N VAL A 108 7.75 4.95 -5.49
CA VAL A 108 8.29 3.61 -5.32
C VAL A 108 9.69 3.58 -5.90
N ILE A 109 10.62 3.06 -5.12
CA ILE A 109 12.00 2.83 -5.53
C ILE A 109 12.20 1.32 -5.57
N ALA A 110 12.56 0.80 -6.73
CA ALA A 110 12.86 -0.62 -6.95
C ALA A 110 14.29 -0.78 -7.47
N THR A 111 14.90 -1.91 -7.17
CA THR A 111 16.18 -2.32 -7.76
C THR A 111 15.91 -2.91 -9.15
N VAL A 112 16.88 -2.81 -10.06
CA VAL A 112 16.74 -3.36 -11.43
C VAL A 112 16.84 -4.91 -11.44
N ASP A 113 17.49 -5.47 -10.41
CA ASP A 113 17.74 -6.90 -10.21
C ASP A 113 16.51 -7.71 -9.74
#